data_AF-A0A382TDF8-F1
#
_entry.id   AF-A0A382TDF8-F1
#
_cell.length_a   1.000
_cell.length_b   1.000
_cell.length_c   1.000
_cell.angle_alpha   90.00
_cell.angle_beta   90.00
_cell.angle_gamma   90.00
#
_symmetry.space_group_name_H-M   'P 1'
#
loop_
_entity.id
_entity.type
_entity.pdbx_description
1 polymer ?
#
loop_
_entity_poly.entity_id
_entity_poly.type
_entity_poly.pdbx_seq_one_letter_code
_entity_poly.pdbx_strand_id
1 'polypeptide(L)'
;VNKPFYVNPVLISMEYAVRGSIAKRAAELKRLGRSIIPCNIGNPQALGQPPLSFYRQVLSLIEYPEIFNNKTQKIPSIFSDIALDYGRIIIEKLEIGTGGYSDSNGHEFIREAIAEFIDKRDDVLKNNGIRSNPDNIF
;
A
#
# COMPACT_ATOMS: atom_id res chain seq x y z
N VAL A 1 -33.23 29.40 2.10
CA VAL A 1 -33.17 29.24 0.62
C VAL A 1 -32.88 27.78 0.32
N ASN A 2 -33.93 26.95 0.15
CA ASN A 2 -33.77 25.57 -0.32
C ASN A 2 -33.65 25.62 -1.85
N LYS A 3 -32.43 25.80 -2.36
CA LYS A 3 -32.17 25.56 -3.78
C LYS A 3 -32.12 24.04 -3.98
N PRO A 4 -32.87 23.48 -4.94
CA PRO A 4 -32.71 22.07 -5.30
C PRO A 4 -31.27 21.86 -5.79
N PHE A 5 -30.54 21.01 -5.09
CA PHE A 5 -29.18 20.61 -5.45
C PHE A 5 -29.29 19.43 -6.43
N TYR A 6 -28.79 19.60 -7.65
CA TYR A 6 -28.73 18.52 -8.62
C TYR A 6 -27.61 17.55 -8.23
N VAL A 7 -27.98 16.29 -8.00
CA VAL A 7 -27.03 15.18 -7.84
C VAL A 7 -27.14 14.32 -9.09
N ASN A 8 -26.00 13.93 -9.67
CA ASN A 8 -25.96 13.00 -10.81
C ASN A 8 -26.74 11.71 -10.46
N PRO A 9 -27.78 11.34 -11.22
CA PRO A 9 -28.58 10.13 -10.96
C PRO A 9 -27.77 8.84 -10.85
N VAL A 10 -26.63 8.74 -11.55
CA VAL A 10 -25.72 7.59 -11.46
C VAL A 10 -25.15 7.42 -10.04
N LEU A 11 -24.86 8.53 -9.34
CA LEU A 11 -24.41 8.47 -7.95
C LEU A 11 -25.53 8.03 -7.00
N ILE A 12 -26.77 8.38 -7.33
CA ILE A 12 -27.94 7.99 -6.53
C ILE A 12 -28.20 6.49 -6.67
N SER A 13 -28.02 5.93 -7.87
CA SER A 13 -28.21 4.49 -8.11
C SER A 13 -26.99 3.62 -7.79
N MET A 14 -25.84 4.21 -7.47
CA MET A 14 -24.62 3.47 -7.16
C MET A 14 -24.71 2.79 -5.79
N GLU A 15 -24.41 1.49 -5.74
CA GLU A 15 -24.40 0.72 -4.49
C GLU A 15 -23.00 0.19 -4.13
N TYR A 16 -22.64 0.27 -2.85
CA TYR A 16 -21.41 -0.31 -2.31
C TYR A 16 -21.70 -1.10 -1.03
N ALA A 17 -22.15 -2.34 -1.19
CA ALA A 17 -22.67 -3.17 -0.11
C ALA A 17 -21.66 -3.49 1.00
N VAL A 18 -20.35 -3.60 0.66
CA VAL A 18 -19.27 -3.91 1.62
C VAL A 18 -19.23 -2.92 2.79
N ARG A 19 -19.58 -1.65 2.54
CA ARG A 19 -19.75 -0.61 3.58
C ARG A 19 -21.18 -0.04 3.61
N GLY A 20 -22.15 -0.88 3.26
CA GLY A 20 -23.56 -0.53 3.13
C GLY A 20 -24.33 -0.52 4.46
N SER A 21 -25.64 -0.77 4.37
CA SER A 21 -26.59 -0.74 5.49
C SER A 21 -26.20 -1.66 6.66
N ILE A 22 -25.72 -2.88 6.36
CA ILE A 22 -25.29 -3.84 7.38
C ILE A 22 -24.10 -3.31 8.17
N ALA A 23 -23.08 -2.77 7.50
CA ALA A 23 -21.91 -2.19 8.16
C ALA A 23 -22.28 -0.97 9.03
N LYS A 24 -23.20 -0.12 8.55
CA LYS A 24 -23.73 1.02 9.33
C LYS A 24 -24.46 0.54 10.59
N ARG A 25 -25.33 -0.46 10.46
CA ARG A 25 -26.05 -1.05 11.60
C ARG A 25 -25.10 -1.71 12.59
N ALA A 26 -24.09 -2.42 12.11
CA ALA A 26 -23.05 -3.00 12.96
C ALA A 26 -22.29 -1.92 13.76
N ALA A 27 -21.98 -0.77 13.15
CA ALA A 27 -21.35 0.36 13.84
C ALA A 27 -22.26 1.00 14.92
N GLU A 28 -23.58 1.09 14.66
CA GLU A 28 -24.55 1.48 15.69
C GLU A 28 -24.58 0.51 16.87
N LEU A 29 -24.67 -0.80 16.58
CA LEU A 29 -24.67 -1.83 17.62
C LEU A 29 -23.38 -1.81 18.44
N LYS A 30 -22.23 -1.59 17.80
CA LYS A 30 -20.94 -1.41 18.49
C LYS A 30 -20.94 -0.20 19.42
N ARG A 31 -21.53 0.93 19.01
CA ARG A 31 -21.69 2.12 19.87
C ARG A 31 -22.63 1.87 21.07
N LEU A 32 -23.58 0.95 20.92
CA LEU A 32 -24.44 0.48 22.00
C LEU A 32 -23.78 -0.60 22.88
N GLY A 33 -22.47 -0.84 22.73
CA GLY A 33 -21.71 -1.78 23.55
C GLY A 33 -21.85 -3.25 23.12
N ARG A 34 -22.45 -3.55 21.95
CA ARG A 34 -22.47 -4.92 21.44
C ARG A 34 -21.10 -5.31 20.91
N SER A 35 -20.68 -6.54 21.22
CA SER A 35 -19.52 -7.15 20.57
C SER A 35 -19.86 -7.46 19.12
N ILE A 36 -19.01 -7.01 18.20
CA ILE A 36 -19.18 -7.15 16.75
C ILE A 36 -17.85 -7.65 16.18
N ILE A 37 -17.91 -8.73 15.42
CA ILE A 37 -16.78 -9.25 14.66
C ILE A 37 -17.02 -8.91 13.17
N PRO A 38 -16.22 -8.02 12.57
CA PRO A 38 -16.42 -7.63 11.18
C PRO A 38 -15.87 -8.71 10.23
N CYS A 39 -16.77 -9.50 9.63
CA CYS A 39 -16.44 -10.46 8.58
C CYS A 39 -16.83 -9.96 7.17
N ASN A 40 -17.14 -8.67 7.03
CA ASN A 40 -17.67 -8.08 5.80
C ASN A 40 -16.59 -7.52 4.86
N ILE A 41 -15.35 -7.33 5.33
CA ILE A 41 -14.24 -6.78 4.54
C ILE A 41 -12.96 -7.54 4.85
N GLY A 42 -12.17 -7.83 3.81
CA GLY A 42 -10.83 -8.39 3.95
C GLY A 42 -9.89 -7.39 4.62
N ASN A 43 -9.90 -7.33 5.95
CA ASN A 43 -9.02 -6.49 6.75
C ASN A 43 -8.28 -7.34 7.80
N PRO A 44 -7.29 -8.16 7.38
CA PRO A 44 -6.65 -9.14 8.25
C PRO A 44 -5.98 -8.54 9.49
N GLN A 45 -5.33 -7.37 9.36
CA GLN A 45 -4.65 -6.71 10.49
C GLN A 45 -5.65 -6.25 11.55
N ALA A 46 -6.87 -5.82 11.17
CA ALA A 46 -7.92 -5.50 12.13
C ALA A 46 -8.46 -6.73 12.88
N LEU A 47 -8.18 -7.94 12.36
CA LEU A 47 -8.51 -9.22 12.99
C LEU A 47 -7.29 -9.88 13.65
N GLY A 48 -6.19 -9.15 13.83
CA GLY A 48 -5.02 -9.61 14.58
C GLY A 48 -3.90 -10.25 13.76
N GLN A 49 -3.95 -10.19 12.42
CA GLN A 49 -2.78 -10.56 11.62
C GLN A 49 -1.61 -9.60 11.97
N PRO A 50 -0.45 -10.12 12.44
CA PRO A 50 0.70 -9.27 12.69
C PRO A 50 1.24 -8.70 11.38
N PRO A 51 1.73 -7.45 11.36
CA PRO A 51 2.38 -6.89 10.19
C PRO A 51 3.69 -7.62 9.90
N LEU A 52 4.06 -7.71 8.63
CA LEU A 52 5.36 -8.26 8.22
C LEU A 52 6.48 -7.27 8.54
N SER A 53 7.46 -7.69 9.34
CA SER A 53 8.51 -6.80 9.86
C SER A 53 9.41 -6.21 8.79
N PHE A 54 9.76 -6.98 7.75
CA PHE A 54 10.63 -6.51 6.67
C PHE A 54 10.10 -5.24 6.00
N TYR A 55 8.82 -5.23 5.60
CA TYR A 55 8.21 -4.05 4.97
C TYR A 55 8.14 -2.86 5.93
N ARG A 56 7.84 -3.10 7.21
CA ARG A 56 7.82 -2.04 8.23
C ARG A 56 9.21 -1.42 8.40
N GLN A 57 10.25 -2.23 8.44
CA GLN A 57 11.64 -1.77 8.53
C GLN A 57 12.01 -0.90 7.33
N VAL A 58 11.78 -1.37 6.10
CA VAL A 58 12.10 -0.61 4.88
C VAL A 58 11.33 0.71 4.83
N LEU A 59 10.02 0.68 5.10
CA LEU A 59 9.19 1.90 5.12
C LEU A 59 9.70 2.91 6.16
N SER A 60 10.08 2.47 7.36
CA SER A 60 10.66 3.37 8.37
C SER A 60 11.98 4.01 7.92
N LEU A 61 12.82 3.27 7.19
CA LEU A 61 14.09 3.79 6.69
C LEU A 61 13.92 4.84 5.60
N ILE A 62 12.98 4.63 4.66
CA ILE A 62 12.76 5.57 3.56
C ILE A 62 11.98 6.82 3.99
N GLU A 63 11.14 6.72 5.03
CA GLU A 63 10.44 7.88 5.62
C GLU A 63 11.34 8.72 6.54
N TYR A 64 12.42 8.13 7.07
CA TYR A 64 13.40 8.85 7.88
C TYR A 64 14.84 8.54 7.41
N PRO A 65 15.24 9.02 6.22
CA PRO A 65 16.53 8.69 5.60
C PRO A 65 17.74 9.22 6.37
N GLU A 66 17.55 10.21 7.26
CA GLU A 66 18.61 10.76 8.12
C GLU A 66 19.29 9.70 9.00
N ILE A 67 18.64 8.57 9.24
CA ILE A 67 19.24 7.41 9.92
C ILE A 67 20.52 6.90 9.24
N PHE A 68 20.70 7.14 7.93
CA PHE A 68 21.90 6.77 7.19
C PHE A 68 23.00 7.85 7.21
N ASN A 69 22.66 9.11 7.49
CA ASN A 69 23.59 10.24 7.40
C ASN A 69 24.36 10.50 8.70
N ASN A 70 23.83 10.02 9.84
CA ASN A 70 24.42 10.29 11.14
C ASN A 70 25.60 9.34 11.45
N LYS A 71 26.82 9.78 11.11
CA LYS A 71 28.08 9.03 11.34
C LYS A 71 28.35 8.69 12.81
N THR A 72 27.73 9.38 13.76
CA THR A 72 27.95 9.12 15.20
C THR A 72 26.90 8.19 15.80
N GLN A 73 25.79 7.95 15.09
CA GLN A 73 24.71 7.09 15.56
C GLN A 73 24.81 5.71 14.93
N LYS A 74 24.92 4.69 15.78
CA LYS A 74 24.79 3.30 15.31
C LYS A 74 23.34 3.05 14.91
N ILE A 75 23.15 2.50 13.72
CA ILE A 75 21.84 2.01 13.28
C ILE A 75 21.39 0.93 14.26
N PRO A 76 20.15 1.00 14.79
CA PRO A 76 19.65 0.01 15.73
C PRO A 76 19.67 -1.40 15.14
N SER A 77 20.10 -2.39 15.93
CA SER A 77 20.19 -3.80 15.51
C SER A 77 18.85 -4.46 15.18
N ILE A 78 17.74 -3.74 15.40
CA ILE A 78 16.39 -4.20 15.01
C ILE A 78 16.20 -4.19 13.49
N PHE A 79 16.96 -3.39 12.75
CA PHE A 79 16.94 -3.39 11.29
C PHE A 79 17.80 -4.53 10.76
N SER A 80 17.22 -5.35 9.88
CA SER A 80 17.99 -6.39 9.18
C SER A 80 18.88 -5.78 8.10
N ASP A 81 20.01 -6.42 7.80
CA ASP A 81 20.91 -5.98 6.73
C ASP A 81 20.18 -5.86 5.38
N ILE A 82 19.30 -6.83 5.09
CA ILE A 82 18.46 -6.81 3.88
C ILE A 82 17.58 -5.56 3.86
N ALA A 83 16.94 -5.19 4.98
CA ALA A 83 16.12 -3.97 5.02
C ALA A 83 16.96 -2.69 4.82
N LEU A 84 18.19 -2.67 5.35
CA LEU A 84 19.12 -1.55 5.15
C LEU A 84 19.53 -1.41 3.69
N ASP A 85 19.80 -2.51 3.01
CA ASP A 85 20.16 -2.53 1.59
C ASP A 85 18.99 -2.02 0.73
N TYR A 86 17.79 -2.55 0.95
CA TYR A 86 16.58 -2.07 0.26
C TYR A 86 16.29 -0.59 0.57
N GLY A 87 16.45 -0.16 1.82
CA GLY A 87 16.27 1.24 2.22
C GLY A 87 17.19 2.17 1.42
N ARG A 88 18.49 1.83 1.31
CA ARG A 88 19.45 2.62 0.52
C ARG A 88 19.10 2.67 -0.96
N ILE A 89 18.82 1.51 -1.56
CA ILE A 89 18.47 1.41 -2.99
C ILE A 89 17.22 2.25 -3.30
N ILE A 90 16.19 2.17 -2.47
CA ILE A 90 14.94 2.92 -2.69
C ILE A 90 15.17 4.42 -2.53
N ILE A 91 15.91 4.86 -1.50
CA ILE A 91 16.22 6.28 -1.31
C ILE A 91 16.96 6.85 -2.51
N GLU A 92 17.96 6.12 -3.04
CA GLU A 92 18.70 6.52 -4.23
C GLU A 92 17.78 6.67 -5.46
N LYS A 93 16.84 5.74 -5.63
CA LYS A 93 15.89 5.71 -6.76
C LYS A 93 14.72 6.70 -6.64
N LEU A 94 14.38 7.16 -5.43
CA LEU A 94 13.29 8.11 -5.23
C LEU A 94 13.64 9.54 -5.67
N GLU A 95 14.93 9.89 -5.70
CA GLU A 95 15.53 11.20 -6.06
C GLU A 95 15.06 12.42 -5.23
N ILE A 96 13.74 12.61 -5.08
CA ILE A 96 13.07 13.72 -4.38
C ILE A 96 12.47 13.30 -3.02
N GLY A 97 12.70 12.05 -2.60
CA GLY A 97 12.16 11.48 -1.36
C GLY A 97 10.71 11.00 -1.47
N THR A 98 10.09 10.68 -0.33
CA THR A 98 8.74 10.06 -0.25
C THR A 98 7.58 11.05 -0.39
N GLY A 99 7.85 12.37 -0.29
CA GLY A 99 6.80 13.40 -0.26
C GLY A 99 6.52 14.09 -1.60
N GLY A 100 7.37 13.86 -2.61
CA GLY A 100 7.20 14.43 -3.94
C GLY A 100 6.24 13.62 -4.82
N TYR A 101 5.71 14.25 -5.87
CA TYR A 101 4.91 13.54 -6.86
C TYR A 101 5.79 12.61 -7.71
N SER A 102 5.30 11.39 -7.96
CA SER A 102 5.78 10.54 -9.04
C SER A 102 5.06 10.86 -10.35
N ASP A 103 5.43 10.16 -11.42
CA ASP A 103 4.57 10.04 -12.60
C ASP A 103 3.18 9.51 -12.23
N SER A 104 2.20 9.75 -13.10
CA SER A 104 0.80 9.34 -12.88
C SER A 104 0.62 7.83 -12.68
N ASN A 105 1.54 7.02 -13.22
CA ASN A 105 1.55 5.56 -13.10
C ASN A 105 2.42 5.07 -11.93
N GLY A 106 3.02 5.98 -11.16
CA GLY A 106 4.00 5.66 -10.12
C GLY A 106 5.45 5.71 -10.60
N HIS A 107 6.39 5.55 -9.67
CA HIS A 107 7.83 5.56 -9.97
C HIS A 107 8.23 4.42 -10.91
N GLU A 108 8.99 4.73 -11.96
CA GLU A 108 9.43 3.77 -12.97
C GLU A 108 10.14 2.55 -12.38
N PHE A 109 11.12 2.76 -11.49
CA PHE A 109 11.87 1.64 -10.88
C PHE A 109 10.99 0.67 -10.08
N ILE A 110 9.85 1.15 -9.54
CA ILE A 110 8.87 0.30 -8.86
C ILE A 110 8.07 -0.49 -9.89
N ARG A 111 7.63 0.14 -10.98
CA ARG A 111 6.94 -0.52 -12.09
C ARG A 111 7.82 -1.60 -12.73
N GLU A 112 9.11 -1.33 -12.94
CA GLU A 112 10.09 -2.31 -13.41
C GLU A 112 10.20 -3.52 -12.47
N ALA A 113 10.33 -3.28 -11.17
CA ALA A 113 10.40 -4.35 -10.18
C ALA A 113 9.12 -5.21 -10.15
N ILE A 114 7.94 -4.60 -10.34
CA ILE A 114 6.67 -5.32 -10.45
C ILE A 114 6.62 -6.15 -11.74
N ALA A 115 7.01 -5.58 -12.88
CA ALA A 115 7.05 -6.29 -14.15
C ALA A 115 7.97 -7.52 -14.07
N GLU A 116 9.17 -7.35 -13.49
CA GLU A 116 10.08 -8.46 -13.25
C GLU A 116 9.49 -9.53 -12.32
N PHE A 117 8.78 -9.11 -11.26
CA PHE A 117 8.12 -10.03 -10.35
C PHE A 117 7.03 -10.85 -11.06
N ILE A 118 6.20 -10.22 -11.89
CA ILE A 118 5.17 -10.90 -12.68
C ILE A 118 5.83 -11.91 -13.63
N ASP A 119 6.89 -11.51 -14.32
CA ASP A 119 7.61 -12.41 -15.24
C ASP A 119 8.22 -13.61 -14.53
N LYS A 120 8.73 -13.43 -13.30
CA LYS A 120 9.26 -14.51 -12.45
C LYS A 120 8.14 -15.43 -11.95
N ARG A 121 7.01 -14.87 -11.52
CA ARG A 121 5.84 -15.63 -11.04
C ARG A 121 5.25 -16.50 -12.14
N ASP A 122 5.20 -15.97 -13.37
CA ASP A 122 4.55 -16.62 -14.52
C ASP A 122 5.52 -17.45 -15.36
N ASP A 123 6.77 -17.62 -14.89
CA ASP A 123 7.83 -18.40 -15.55
C ASP A 123 8.03 -18.00 -17.03
N VAL A 124 7.89 -16.71 -17.33
CA VAL A 124 7.84 -16.18 -18.71
C VAL A 124 9.07 -16.59 -19.52
N LEU A 125 10.26 -16.57 -18.92
CA LEU A 125 11.50 -16.95 -19.60
C LEU A 125 11.56 -18.45 -19.91
N LYS A 126 11.02 -19.31 -19.04
CA LYS A 126 11.04 -20.77 -19.24
C LYS A 126 10.04 -21.20 -20.30
N ASN A 127 8.90 -20.50 -20.37
CA ASN A 127 7.79 -20.84 -21.25
C ASN A 127 7.81 -20.05 -22.57
N ASN A 128 8.85 -19.25 -22.81
CA ASN A 128 8.94 -18.33 -23.95
C ASN A 128 7.68 -17.44 -24.08
N GLY A 129 7.17 -16.99 -22.93
CA GLY A 129 5.96 -16.18 -22.81
C GLY A 129 6.21 -14.70 -23.12
N ILE A 130 5.13 -13.91 -23.05
CA ILE A 130 5.19 -12.47 -23.26
C ILE A 130 5.68 -11.80 -21.97
N ARG A 131 6.71 -10.96 -22.09
CA ARG A 131 7.27 -10.18 -20.98
C ARG A 131 6.30 -9.08 -20.55
N SER A 132 6.22 -8.87 -19.25
CA SER A 132 5.46 -7.79 -18.64
C SER A 132 6.10 -6.45 -19.01
N ASN A 133 5.27 -5.50 -19.43
CA ASN A 133 5.71 -4.14 -19.75
C ASN A 133 5.45 -3.21 -18.56
N PRO A 134 6.47 -2.56 -17.97
CA PRO A 134 6.31 -1.55 -16.92
C PRO A 134 5.31 -0.43 -17.25
N ASP A 135 5.13 -0.08 -18.53
CA ASP A 135 4.19 0.97 -18.95
C ASP A 135 2.71 0.57 -18.85
N ASN A 136 2.45 -0.72 -18.64
CA ASN A 136 1.12 -1.27 -18.39
C ASN A 136 0.82 -1.44 -16.88
N ILE A 137 1.69 -0.94 -16.00
CA ILE A 137 1.55 -1.04 -14.54
C ILE A 137 1.14 0.32 -13.99
N PHE A 138 0.08 0.33 -13.18
CA PHE A 138 -0.56 1.50 -12.57
C PHE A 138 -0.85 1.24 -11.09
#